data_AF-A0A7W2AGW1-F1
#
_entry.id   AF-A0A7W2AGW1-F1
#
_cell.length_a   1.000
_cell.length_b   1.000
_cell.length_c   1.000
_cell.angle_alpha   90.00
_cell.angle_beta   90.00
_cell.angle_gamma   90.00
#
_symmetry.space_group_name_H-M   'P 1'
#
loop_
_entity.id
_entity.type
_entity.pdbx_description
1 polymer ?
#
loop_
_entity_poly.entity_id
_entity_poly.type
_entity_poly.pdbx_seq_one_letter_code
_entity_poly.pdbx_strand_id
1 'polypeptide(L)'
;MLRIAAITEGCGCSNDAMYEVNWDLPQENDRHFEIAKDLSVVIDPGSQLYFEPELIIDFDPERGTFSLKNKSEIFIRQIFL
;
A
#
# COMPACT_ATOMS: atom_id res chain seq x y z
N MET A 1 1.86 9.81 -7.93
CA MET A 1 1.70 9.50 -6.48
C MET A 1 0.90 8.22 -6.36
N LEU A 2 1.30 7.30 -5.48
CA LEU A 2 0.67 5.98 -5.35
C LEU A 2 -0.35 5.96 -4.21
N ARG A 3 -1.62 5.66 -4.49
CA ARG A 3 -2.65 5.45 -3.48
C ARG A 3 -2.80 3.97 -3.14
N ILE A 4 -2.91 3.65 -1.85
CA ILE A 4 -3.06 2.29 -1.34
C ILE A 4 -4.24 2.26 -0.37
N ALA A 5 -5.16 1.30 -0.55
CA ALA A 5 -6.29 1.09 0.34
C ALA A 5 -6.47 -0.40 0.63
N ALA A 6 -6.96 -0.73 1.83
CA ALA A 6 -7.43 -2.06 2.18
C ALA A 6 -8.95 -2.10 2.02
N ILE A 7 -9.44 -3.03 1.23
CA ILE A 7 -10.86 -3.30 1.04
C ILE A 7 -11.17 -4.61 1.74
N THR A 8 -12.15 -4.60 2.64
CA THR A 8 -12.63 -5.82 3.25
C THR A 8 -13.70 -6.44 2.35
N GLU A 9 -13.40 -7.61 1.77
CA GLU A 9 -14.44 -8.47 1.18
C GLU A 9 -14.81 -9.56 2.19
N GLY A 10 -16.07 -9.58 2.62
CA GLY A 10 -16.59 -10.61 3.51
C GLY A 10 -17.96 -10.29 4.10
N CYS A 11 -18.90 -11.24 3.97
CA CYS A 11 -20.15 -11.25 4.73
C CYS A 11 -19.96 -12.00 6.05
N GLY A 12 -19.17 -11.44 6.97
CA GLY A 12 -19.08 -11.92 8.36
C GLY A 12 -18.30 -13.23 8.58
N CYS A 13 -17.49 -13.23 9.64
CA CYS A 13 -16.68 -14.33 10.20
C CYS A 13 -15.29 -14.60 9.58
N SER A 14 -15.04 -14.29 8.31
CA SER A 14 -13.70 -14.32 7.73
C SER A 14 -13.55 -13.16 6.76
N ASN A 15 -12.95 -12.06 7.23
CA ASN A 15 -12.67 -10.93 6.36
C ASN A 15 -11.33 -11.17 5.70
N ASP A 16 -11.35 -11.45 4.40
CA ASP A 16 -10.13 -11.36 3.60
C ASP A 16 -9.91 -9.87 3.32
N ALA A 17 -8.74 -9.37 3.72
CA ALA A 17 -8.31 -8.03 3.36
C ALA A 17 -7.77 -8.09 1.93
N MET A 18 -8.45 -7.43 1.01
CA MET A 18 -7.92 -7.15 -0.32
C MET A 18 -7.22 -5.79 -0.30
N TYR A 19 -6.24 -5.59 -1.17
CA TYR A 19 -5.53 -4.32 -1.28
C TYR A 19 -5.73 -3.74 -2.68
N GLU A 20 -6.13 -2.47 -2.74
CA GLU A 20 -6.31 -1.71 -3.97
C GLU A 20 -5.19 -0.69 -4.13
N VAL A 21 -4.76 -0.50 -5.38
CA VAL A 21 -3.66 0.40 -5.74
C VAL A 21 -4.10 1.27 -6.90
N ASN A 22 -4.04 2.58 -6.73
CA ASN A 22 -4.42 3.53 -7.76
C ASN A 22 -3.33 4.58 -7.96
N TRP A 23 -2.94 4.81 -9.21
CA TRP A 23 -2.03 5.88 -9.58
C TRP A 23 -2.80 7.20 -9.71
N ASP A 24 -2.25 8.27 -9.12
CA ASP A 24 -2.71 9.65 -9.28
C ASP A 24 -4.20 9.90 -8.94
N LEU A 25 -4.73 9.12 -7.99
CA LEU A 25 -6.11 9.24 -7.51
C LEU A 25 -6.21 9.41 -5.98
N PRO A 26 -5.55 10.40 -5.36
CA PRO A 26 -5.70 10.67 -3.93
C PRO A 26 -7.13 11.09 -3.57
N GLN A 27 -7.56 10.74 -2.37
CA GLN A 27 -8.75 11.27 -1.71
C GLN A 27 -8.36 12.36 -0.73
N GLU A 28 -9.26 13.31 -0.47
CA GLU A 28 -9.00 14.48 0.41
C GLU A 28 -8.58 14.10 1.83
N ASN A 29 -9.01 12.93 2.30
CA ASN A 29 -8.76 12.44 3.64
C ASN A 29 -7.61 11.42 3.70
N ASP A 30 -6.97 11.07 2.59
CA ASP A 30 -5.87 10.11 2.62
C ASP A 30 -4.70 10.65 3.46
N ARG A 31 -4.00 9.75 4.14
CA ARG A 31 -2.79 10.07 4.89
C ARG A 31 -1.58 9.99 3.97
N HIS A 32 -0.79 11.05 3.94
CA HIS A 32 0.40 11.15 3.09
C HIS A 32 1.65 10.63 3.82
N PHE A 33 2.44 9.85 3.09
CA PHE A 33 3.71 9.30 3.54
C PHE A 33 4.78 9.58 2.48
N GLU A 34 5.79 10.35 2.87
CA GLU A 34 7.01 10.53 2.06
C GLU A 34 7.90 9.31 2.27
N ILE A 35 8.19 8.58 1.19
CA ILE A 35 8.97 7.33 1.24
C ILE A 35 10.40 7.60 0.77
N ALA A 36 10.53 8.34 -0.33
CA ALA A 36 11.80 8.80 -0.88
C ALA A 36 11.60 10.14 -1.56
N LYS A 37 12.71 10.80 -1.96
CA LYS A 37 12.70 12.14 -2.56
C LYS A 37 11.69 12.32 -3.71
N ASP A 38 11.46 11.28 -4.51
CA ASP A 38 10.56 11.31 -5.67
C ASP A 38 9.44 10.24 -5.57
N LEU A 39 9.22 9.67 -4.37
CA LEU A 39 8.19 8.66 -4.14
C LEU A 39 7.40 8.97 -2.88
N SER A 40 6.14 9.34 -3.09
CA SER A 40 5.15 9.51 -2.05
C SER A 40 3.99 8.52 -2.22
N VAL A 41 3.48 8.06 -1.08
CA VAL A 41 2.35 7.15 -0.97
C VAL A 41 1.26 7.82 -0.17
N VAL A 42 0.00 7.60 -0.56
CA VAL A 42 -1.17 7.99 0.21
C VAL A 42 -1.96 6.76 0.61
N ILE A 43 -2.42 6.73 1.86
CA ILE A 43 -3.14 5.60 2.44
C ILE A 43 -4.50 6.06 2.92
N ASP A 44 -5.53 5.30 2.57
CA ASP A 44 -6.86 5.49 3.16
C ASP A 44 -6.81 5.38 4.70
N PRO A 45 -7.39 6.32 5.46
CA PRO A 45 -7.27 6.33 6.92
C PRO A 45 -7.83 5.08 7.61
N GLY A 46 -8.90 4.48 7.07
CA GLY A 46 -9.49 3.25 7.59
C GLY A 46 -8.59 2.04 7.35
N SER A 47 -7.71 2.13 6.35
CA SER A 47 -6.81 1.07 5.94
C SER A 47 -5.49 1.06 6.72
N GLN A 48 -5.16 2.13 7.44
CA GLN A 48 -3.87 2.27 8.13
C GLN A 48 -3.54 1.09 9.06
N LEU A 49 -4.54 0.54 9.77
CA LEU A 49 -4.36 -0.58 10.69
C LEU A 49 -3.80 -1.85 10.03
N TYR A 50 -4.01 -2.03 8.73
CA TYR A 50 -3.47 -3.17 7.97
C TYR A 50 -2.00 -3.00 7.58
N PHE A 51 -1.51 -1.76 7.62
CA PHE A 51 -0.15 -1.38 7.21
C PHE A 51 0.74 -1.02 8.42
N GLU A 52 0.18 -0.97 9.62
CA GLU A 52 0.92 -0.78 10.86
C GLU A 52 1.66 -2.06 11.30
N PRO A 53 2.73 -1.93 12.11
CA PRO A 53 3.37 -0.68 12.56
C PRO A 53 4.35 -0.10 11.54
N GLU A 54 4.64 -0.80 10.45
CA GLU A 54 5.69 -0.45 9.50
C GLU A 54 5.31 -0.88 8.08
N LEU A 55 5.25 0.10 7.18
CA LEU A 55 5.12 -0.11 5.75
C LEU A 55 6.51 -0.06 5.11
N ILE A 56 6.87 -1.12 4.41
CA ILE A 56 8.17 -1.29 3.76
C ILE A 56 7.95 -1.25 2.25
N ILE A 57 8.68 -0.36 1.59
CA ILE A 57 8.85 -0.36 0.14
C ILE A 57 10.25 -0.82 -0.16
N ASP A 58 10.36 -1.92 -0.91
CA ASP A 58 11.63 -2.54 -1.23
C ASP A 58 11.83 -2.56 -2.74
N PHE A 59 13.02 -2.17 -3.19
CA PHE A 59 13.38 -2.11 -4.61
C PHE A 59 14.19 -3.35 -4.97
N ASP A 60 13.70 -4.10 -5.95
CA ASP A 60 14.44 -5.21 -6.56
C ASP A 60 15.22 -4.68 -7.78
N PRO A 61 16.56 -4.53 -7.70
CA PRO A 61 17.37 -4.01 -8.79
C PRO A 61 17.52 -4.99 -9.95
N GLU A 62 17.35 -6.29 -9.74
CA GLU A 62 17.43 -7.28 -10.82
C GLU A 62 16.19 -7.20 -11.71
N ARG A 63 15.04 -6.89 -11.12
CA ARG A 63 13.75 -6.77 -11.82
C ARG A 63 13.39 -5.34 -12.19
N GLY A 64 14.04 -4.35 -11.57
CA GLY A 64 13.69 -2.94 -11.74
C GLY A 64 12.28 -2.62 -11.21
N THR A 65 11.84 -3.30 -10.14
CA THR A 65 10.48 -3.17 -9.60
C THR A 65 10.48 -2.90 -8.11
N PHE A 66 9.47 -2.19 -7.64
CA PHE A 66 9.23 -2.02 -6.20
C PHE A 66 8.22 -3.04 -5.68
N SER A 67 8.32 -3.38 -4.40
CA SER A 67 7.33 -4.19 -3.68
C SER A 67 6.86 -3.44 -2.45
N LEU A 68 5.58 -3.63 -2.10
CA LEU A 68 4.97 -3.11 -0.89
C LEU A 68 4.72 -4.27 0.07
N LYS A 69 5.25 -4.17 1.29
CA LYS A 69 5.15 -5.22 2.30
C LYS A 69 5.18 -4.64 3.71
N ASN A 70 4.85 -5.45 4.69
CA ASN A 70 5.29 -5.24 6.07
C ASN A 70 6.16 -6.43 6.49
N LYS A 71 6.44 -6.57 7.79
CA LYS A 71 7.24 -7.69 8.33
C LYS A 71 6.54 -9.05 8.21
N SER A 72 5.23 -9.08 8.05
CA SER A 72 4.39 -10.27 8.09
C SER A 72 3.87 -10.71 6.72
N GLU A 73 3.72 -9.78 5.78
CA GLU A 73 3.02 -10.01 4.54
C GLU A 73 3.56 -9.13 3.40
N ILE A 74 3.50 -9.66 2.17
CA ILE A 74 3.74 -8.90 0.94
C ILE A 74 2.39 -8.53 0.35
N PHE A 75 2.07 -7.25 0.36
CA PHE A 75 0.81 -6.73 -0.20
C PHE A 75 0.88 -6.65 -1.72
N ILE A 76 2.01 -6.19 -2.26
CA ILE A 76 2.23 -6.02 -3.70
C ILE A 76 3.65 -6.43 -4.04
N ARG A 77 3.81 -7.32 -5.01
CA ARG A 77 5.13 -7.81 -5.44
C ARG A 77 5.82 -6.93 -6.49
N GLN A 78 5.06 -6.28 -7.36
CA GLN A 78 5.60 -5.61 -8.55
C GLN A 78 4.86 -4.30 -8.82
N ILE A 79 5.52 -3.20 -8.49
CA ILE A 79 5.13 -1.84 -8.84
C ILE A 79 6.17 -1.34 -9.83
N PHE A 80 5.70 -0.92 -11.01
CA PHE A 80 6.53 -0.28 -12.03
C PHE A 80 6.36 1.24 -11.89
N LEU A 81 7.47 1.97 -11.81
CA LEU A 81 7.54 3.44 -11.75
C LEU A 81 8.00 4.02 -13.08
#